data_AF-A0A8C9LEE2-F1
#
_entry.id   AF-A0A8C9LEE2-F1
#
_cell.length_a   1.000
_cell.length_b   1.000
_cell.length_c   1.000
_cell.angle_alpha   90.00
_cell.angle_beta   90.00
_cell.angle_gamma   90.00
#
_symmetry.space_group_name_H-M   'P 1'
#
loop_
_entity.id
_entity.type
_entity.pdbx_description
1 polymer ?
#
loop_
_entity_poly.entity_id
_entity_poly.type
_entity_poly.pdbx_seq_one_letter_code
_entity_poly.pdbx_strand_id
1 'polypeptide(L)'
;MFCRFDVTLEIAMEISWQHLLSSGSSVSPVMRSLEGLKTFSYLEELILDNNLLGNDLLLPRLPHLHTLTLNKNQITELESLLDHLAEVVPSLQYLSLLGNVACPNELVCKEKDEDDYQRYRYFVLHKLKNLKFLDARQVTRKEREEALVRGAFMKVVKPKDAKVGK
;
A
#
# COMPACT_ATOMS: atom_id res chain seq x y z
N MET A 1 4.66 0.91 26.77
CA MET A 1 3.44 1.50 26.16
C MET A 1 3.52 1.16 24.68
N PHE A 2 3.02 -0.03 24.30
CA PHE A 2 3.00 -0.47 22.90
C PHE A 2 1.79 0.23 22.26
N CYS A 3 2.01 1.22 21.41
CA CYS A 3 0.94 1.85 20.64
C CYS A 3 0.60 0.95 19.45
N ARG A 4 0.04 -0.22 19.75
CA ARG A 4 -0.59 -1.07 18.74
C ARG A 4 -1.97 -0.47 18.44
N PHE A 5 -1.99 0.51 17.56
CA PHE A 5 -3.24 1.03 17.03
C PHE A 5 -3.80 0.00 16.06
N ASP A 6 -4.67 -0.87 16.55
CA ASP A 6 -5.54 -1.66 15.69
C ASP A 6 -6.61 -0.70 15.13
N VAL A 7 -6.32 -0.10 13.98
CA VAL A 7 -7.13 0.96 13.36
C VAL A 7 -8.44 0.41 12.76
N THR A 8 -8.86 -0.82 13.09
CA THR A 8 -10.08 -1.38 12.49
C THR A 8 -11.37 -0.72 12.95
N LEU A 9 -11.40 0.08 14.03
CA LEU A 9 -12.63 0.77 14.48
C LEU A 9 -12.47 2.22 14.97
N GLU A 10 -11.33 2.64 15.55
CA GLU A 10 -11.29 3.94 16.25
C GLU A 10 -10.79 5.15 15.43
N ILE A 11 -9.79 5.04 14.55
CA ILE A 11 -9.29 6.23 13.82
C ILE A 11 -10.22 6.64 12.66
N ALA A 12 -10.92 5.67 12.05
CA ALA A 12 -12.00 6.00 11.11
C ALA A 12 -13.16 6.72 11.81
N MET A 13 -13.37 6.49 13.12
CA MET A 13 -14.39 7.19 13.89
C MET A 13 -13.88 8.53 14.44
N GLU A 14 -12.64 8.66 14.93
CA GLU A 14 -12.15 9.93 15.49
C GLU A 14 -12.02 11.04 14.41
N ILE A 15 -11.60 10.68 13.19
CA ILE A 15 -11.55 11.62 12.05
C ILE A 15 -12.95 11.89 11.48
N SER A 16 -13.90 10.95 11.66
CA SER A 16 -15.30 11.11 11.24
C SER A 16 -16.14 11.91 12.26
N TRP A 17 -15.86 11.82 13.57
CA TRP A 17 -16.61 12.51 14.63
C TRP A 17 -16.16 13.95 14.90
N GLN A 18 -14.91 14.31 14.62
CA GLN A 18 -14.47 15.72 14.75
C GLN A 18 -15.17 16.67 13.77
N HIS A 19 -15.76 16.13 12.68
CA HIS A 19 -16.59 16.90 11.75
C HIS A 19 -18.10 16.62 11.84
N LEU A 20 -18.54 15.52 12.44
CA LEU A 20 -19.98 15.22 12.57
C LEU A 20 -20.71 16.06 13.65
N LEU A 21 -19.99 16.80 14.49
CA LEU A 21 -20.59 17.73 15.46
C LEU A 21 -20.83 19.14 14.90
N SER A 22 -20.52 19.42 13.63
CA SER A 22 -20.78 20.74 13.04
C SER A 22 -21.48 20.65 11.68
N SER A 23 -22.80 20.83 11.74
CA SER A 23 -23.69 21.32 10.68
C SER A 23 -23.95 20.41 9.47
N GLY A 24 -25.23 20.10 9.26
CA GLY A 24 -25.72 19.39 8.09
C GLY A 24 -25.42 20.16 6.79
N SER A 25 -24.71 19.51 5.89
CA SER A 25 -24.64 19.84 4.45
C SER A 25 -24.04 18.64 3.70
N SER A 26 -24.53 18.44 2.48
CA SER A 26 -24.13 17.47 1.44
C SER A 26 -22.85 16.66 1.73
N VAL A 27 -23.00 15.33 1.83
CA VAL A 27 -21.90 14.38 2.10
C VAL A 27 -20.90 14.41 0.94
N SER A 28 -19.86 15.23 1.06
CA SER A 28 -18.65 15.13 0.26
C SER A 28 -17.87 13.87 0.65
N PRO A 29 -17.20 13.18 -0.29
CA PRO A 29 -16.49 11.94 0.01
C PRO A 29 -15.46 12.17 1.11
N VAL A 30 -15.44 11.21 2.06
CA VAL A 30 -14.59 11.13 3.24
C VAL A 30 -13.20 11.72 2.98
N MET A 31 -12.80 12.65 3.84
CA MET A 31 -11.56 13.41 3.81
C MET A 31 -10.35 12.51 3.47
N ARG A 32 -9.82 12.62 2.24
CA ARG A 32 -8.65 11.86 1.74
C ARG A 32 -7.31 12.25 2.36
N SER A 33 -7.31 13.15 3.34
CA SER A 33 -6.07 13.66 3.93
C SER A 33 -5.67 12.82 5.14
N LEU A 34 -4.50 12.16 5.05
CA LEU A 34 -3.86 11.44 6.15
C LEU A 34 -2.87 12.32 6.92
N GLU A 35 -2.96 13.64 6.79
CA GLU A 35 -2.05 14.58 7.46
C GLU A 35 -2.10 14.47 8.99
N GLY A 36 -3.25 14.10 9.56
CA GLY A 36 -3.42 13.88 11.00
C GLY A 36 -2.51 12.81 11.57
N LEU A 37 -1.99 11.90 10.73
CA LEU A 37 -1.02 10.87 11.15
C LEU A 37 0.31 11.47 11.64
N LYS A 38 0.65 12.72 11.27
CA LYS A 38 1.87 13.42 11.74
C LYS A 38 1.95 13.51 13.27
N THR A 39 0.81 13.52 13.95
CA THR A 39 0.74 13.62 15.41
C THR A 39 1.14 12.32 16.12
N PHE A 40 1.05 11.18 15.42
CA PHE A 40 1.36 9.86 15.97
C PHE A 40 2.81 9.49 15.69
N SER A 41 3.74 10.16 16.38
CA SER A 41 5.18 9.97 16.19
C SER A 41 5.68 8.54 16.45
N TYR A 42 4.95 7.74 17.22
CA TYR A 42 5.28 6.35 17.56
C TYR A 42 4.34 5.32 16.89
N LEU A 43 3.66 5.70 15.81
CA LEU A 43 2.79 4.77 15.09
C LEU A 43 3.61 3.63 14.47
N GLU A 44 3.26 2.40 14.84
CA GLU A 44 3.97 1.17 14.45
C GLU A 44 3.22 0.36 13.38
N GLU A 45 1.89 0.33 13.48
CA GLU A 45 1.00 -0.42 12.59
C GLU A 45 -0.11 0.49 12.05
N LEU A 46 -0.39 0.40 10.75
CA LEU A 46 -1.42 1.18 10.07
C LEU A 46 -2.18 0.29 9.09
N ILE A 47 -3.50 0.18 9.31
CA ILE A 47 -4.41 -0.61 8.49
C ILE A 47 -5.32 0.36 7.74
N LEU A 48 -5.26 0.35 6.42
CA LEU A 48 -6.01 1.25 5.53
C LEU A 48 -6.81 0.47 4.48
N ASP A 49 -7.20 -0.75 4.80
CA ASP A 49 -7.94 -1.63 3.89
C ASP A 49 -9.33 -1.07 3.55
N ASN A 50 -9.81 -1.29 2.32
CA ASN A 50 -11.16 -0.93 1.85
C ASN A 50 -11.51 0.57 1.89
N ASN A 51 -10.52 1.47 1.76
CA ASN A 51 -10.74 2.93 1.85
C ASN A 51 -10.78 3.65 0.49
N LEU A 52 -10.89 2.90 -0.62
CA LEU A 52 -10.92 3.45 -1.99
C LEU A 52 -9.74 4.39 -2.33
N LEU A 53 -8.60 4.24 -1.64
CA LEU A 53 -7.42 5.08 -1.81
C LEU A 53 -6.81 4.91 -3.21
N GLY A 54 -6.50 6.01 -3.88
CA GLY A 54 -5.90 6.01 -5.21
C GLY A 54 -4.39 6.30 -5.17
N ASN A 55 -3.87 6.73 -6.32
CA ASN A 55 -2.46 7.15 -6.45
C ASN A 55 -2.19 8.52 -5.80
N ASP A 56 -3.22 9.21 -5.33
CA ASP A 56 -3.17 10.45 -4.56
C ASP A 56 -2.90 10.23 -3.07
N LEU A 57 -2.74 8.97 -2.64
CA LEU A 57 -2.37 8.61 -1.27
C LEU A 57 -1.03 9.25 -0.88
N LEU A 58 -1.06 10.13 0.10
CA LEU A 58 0.12 10.74 0.70
C LEU A 58 0.16 10.46 2.20
N LEU A 59 1.15 9.67 2.62
CA LEU A 59 1.48 9.47 4.03
C LEU A 59 2.50 10.53 4.50
N PRO A 60 2.36 11.07 5.72
CA PRO A 60 3.43 11.83 6.33
C PRO A 60 4.60 10.92 6.72
N ARG A 61 5.71 11.53 7.15
CA ARG A 61 6.86 10.77 7.66
C ARG A 61 6.48 10.04 8.95
N LEU A 62 6.54 8.71 8.91
CA LEU A 62 6.21 7.81 10.01
C LEU A 62 7.41 6.88 10.26
N PRO A 63 8.44 7.36 10.99
CA PRO A 63 9.72 6.68 11.08
C PRO A 63 9.68 5.34 11.83
N HIS A 64 8.64 5.09 12.64
CA HIS A 64 8.47 3.86 13.41
C HIS A 64 7.49 2.87 12.77
N LEU A 65 6.81 3.27 11.69
CA LEU A 65 5.82 2.41 11.04
C LEU A 65 6.53 1.21 10.39
N HIS A 66 6.21 0.02 10.87
CA HIS A 66 6.76 -1.22 10.35
C HIS A 66 5.71 -2.10 9.66
N THR A 67 4.42 -1.88 9.91
CA THR A 67 3.31 -2.61 9.27
C THR A 67 2.36 -1.65 8.58
N LEU A 68 2.15 -1.85 7.27
CA LEU A 68 1.17 -1.11 6.47
C LEU A 68 0.31 -2.08 5.65
N THR A 69 -1.01 -1.96 5.76
CA THR A 69 -1.94 -2.68 4.89
C THR A 69 -2.79 -1.69 4.10
N LEU A 70 -2.88 -1.90 2.79
CA LEU A 70 -3.63 -1.07 1.85
C LEU A 70 -4.55 -1.94 0.98
N ASN A 71 -5.04 -3.07 1.51
CA ASN A 71 -5.78 -4.04 0.71
C ASN A 71 -7.09 -3.45 0.18
N LYS A 72 -7.52 -3.91 -1.00
CA LYS A 72 -8.81 -3.53 -1.61
C LYS A 72 -9.00 -2.01 -1.73
N ASN A 73 -7.95 -1.31 -2.13
CA ASN A 73 -7.99 0.10 -2.53
C ASN A 73 -7.96 0.22 -4.07
N GLN A 74 -7.77 1.42 -4.60
CA GLN A 74 -7.78 1.72 -6.05
C GLN A 74 -6.39 2.13 -6.57
N ILE A 75 -5.32 1.64 -5.94
CA ILE A 75 -3.95 1.95 -6.33
C ILE A 75 -3.66 1.29 -7.69
N THR A 76 -3.15 2.08 -8.65
CA THR A 76 -2.75 1.60 -9.98
C THR A 76 -1.26 1.83 -10.26
N GLU A 77 -0.69 2.92 -9.75
CA GLU A 77 0.70 3.34 -9.98
C GLU A 77 1.62 2.81 -8.88
N LEU A 78 2.00 1.53 -8.99
CA LEU A 78 2.82 0.84 -8.01
C LEU A 78 4.15 1.56 -7.71
N GLU A 79 4.87 1.98 -8.75
CA GLU A 79 6.20 2.57 -8.57
C GLU A 79 6.16 3.87 -7.76
N SER A 80 5.23 4.77 -8.08
CA SER A 80 5.07 6.03 -7.37
C SER A 80 4.75 5.81 -5.89
N LEU A 81 3.92 4.81 -5.58
CA LEU A 81 3.64 4.43 -4.20
C LEU A 81 4.90 3.93 -3.50
N LEU A 82 5.65 3.01 -4.12
CA LEU A 82 6.85 2.45 -3.51
C LEU A 82 7.93 3.49 -3.27
N ASP A 83 8.11 4.45 -4.19
CA ASP A 83 9.03 5.57 -4.03
C ASP A 83 8.63 6.46 -2.85
N HIS A 84 7.34 6.81 -2.77
CA HIS A 84 6.80 7.55 -1.63
C HIS A 84 7.04 6.81 -0.31
N LEU A 85 6.69 5.52 -0.24
CA LEU A 85 6.86 4.71 0.97
C LEU A 85 8.33 4.60 1.38
N ALA A 86 9.25 4.43 0.43
CA ALA A 86 10.68 4.37 0.72
C ALA A 86 11.20 5.65 1.39
N GLU A 87 10.63 6.81 1.05
CA GLU A 87 10.97 8.10 1.65
C GLU A 87 10.37 8.28 3.04
N VAL A 88 9.07 8.01 3.20
CA VAL A 88 8.33 8.43 4.40
C VAL A 88 8.21 7.37 5.49
N VAL A 89 8.35 6.07 5.14
CA VAL A 89 8.25 4.94 6.09
C VAL A 89 9.50 4.05 6.05
N PRO A 90 10.68 4.56 6.46
CA PRO A 90 11.96 3.86 6.29
C PRO A 90 12.08 2.53 7.07
N SER A 91 11.25 2.35 8.11
CA SER A 91 11.24 1.16 8.98
C SER A 91 10.28 0.06 8.52
N LEU A 92 9.64 0.22 7.35
CA LEU A 92 8.62 -0.68 6.86
C LEU A 92 9.15 -2.11 6.66
N GLN A 93 8.46 -3.08 7.28
CA GLN A 93 8.81 -4.50 7.27
C GLN A 93 7.68 -5.39 6.74
N TYR A 94 6.43 -4.94 6.84
CA TYR A 94 5.25 -5.64 6.34
C TYR A 94 4.45 -4.69 5.44
N LEU A 95 4.19 -5.13 4.20
CA LEU A 95 3.31 -4.43 3.26
C LEU A 95 2.28 -5.41 2.71
N SER A 96 1.04 -4.97 2.55
CA SER A 96 0.01 -5.72 1.83
C SER A 96 -0.76 -4.79 0.89
N LEU A 97 -0.81 -5.16 -0.40
CA LEU A 97 -1.48 -4.42 -1.49
C LEU A 97 -2.55 -5.27 -2.18
N LEU A 98 -2.91 -6.43 -1.62
CA LEU A 98 -3.86 -7.38 -2.20
C LEU A 98 -5.18 -6.71 -2.59
N GLY A 99 -5.69 -7.04 -3.78
CA GLY A 99 -6.95 -6.50 -4.28
C GLY A 99 -6.88 -5.07 -4.83
N ASN A 100 -5.69 -4.48 -4.97
CA ASN A 100 -5.47 -3.27 -5.77
C ASN A 100 -5.19 -3.62 -7.23
N VAL A 101 -5.43 -2.70 -8.17
CA VAL A 101 -5.11 -2.89 -9.61
C VAL A 101 -3.60 -3.04 -9.85
N ALA A 102 -2.79 -2.35 -9.02
CA ALA A 102 -1.34 -2.42 -8.97
C ALA A 102 -0.80 -3.79 -8.51
N CYS A 103 -1.59 -4.57 -7.78
CA CYS A 103 -1.23 -5.93 -7.36
C CYS A 103 -1.86 -6.93 -8.34
N PRO A 104 -1.07 -7.74 -9.08
CA PRO A 104 -1.64 -8.79 -9.91
C PRO A 104 -2.42 -9.78 -9.03
N ASN A 105 -3.65 -10.10 -9.41
CA ASN A 105 -4.52 -10.98 -8.65
C ASN A 105 -4.04 -12.43 -8.79
N GLU A 106 -3.55 -13.05 -7.70
CA GLU A 106 -3.24 -14.49 -7.66
C GLU A 106 -4.51 -15.39 -7.82
N LEU A 107 -5.72 -14.81 -7.79
CA LEU A 107 -6.99 -15.53 -7.64
C LEU A 107 -7.76 -15.80 -8.96
N VAL A 108 -7.27 -15.34 -10.13
CA VAL A 108 -8.10 -15.35 -11.37
C VAL A 108 -7.52 -16.16 -12.55
N CYS A 109 -6.20 -16.43 -12.65
CA CYS A 109 -5.65 -17.31 -13.69
C CYS A 109 -4.30 -17.99 -13.33
N LYS A 110 -4.33 -19.26 -12.93
CA LYS A 110 -3.20 -20.00 -12.32
C LYS A 110 -1.91 -20.15 -13.15
N GLU A 111 -1.93 -20.02 -14.47
CA GLU A 111 -0.75 -20.35 -15.29
C GLU A 111 0.00 -19.13 -15.86
N LYS A 112 -0.68 -17.99 -16.06
CA LYS A 112 -0.04 -16.74 -16.50
C LYS A 112 0.27 -15.80 -15.33
N ASP A 113 -0.45 -15.91 -14.22
CA ASP A 113 -0.39 -14.93 -13.13
C ASP A 113 0.77 -15.18 -12.15
N GLU A 114 1.32 -16.40 -12.07
CA GLU A 114 2.49 -16.68 -11.20
C GLU A 114 3.74 -15.90 -11.66
N ASP A 115 3.99 -15.83 -12.97
CA ASP A 115 5.11 -15.06 -13.52
C ASP A 115 4.92 -13.56 -13.27
N ASP A 116 3.70 -13.05 -13.41
CA ASP A 116 3.39 -11.64 -13.20
C ASP A 116 3.45 -11.24 -11.72
N TYR A 117 2.95 -12.10 -10.81
CA TYR A 117 3.11 -11.89 -9.38
C TYR A 117 4.59 -11.98 -8.96
N GLN A 118 5.36 -12.89 -9.54
CA GLN A 118 6.78 -13.01 -9.24
C GLN A 118 7.57 -11.76 -9.66
N ARG A 119 7.25 -11.18 -10.83
CA ARG A 119 7.81 -9.90 -11.30
C ARG A 119 7.44 -8.75 -10.36
N TYR A 120 6.15 -8.62 -10.04
CA TYR A 120 5.64 -7.65 -9.06
C TYR A 120 6.40 -7.77 -7.73
N ARG A 121 6.52 -8.98 -7.20
CA ARG A 121 7.18 -9.25 -5.92
C ARG A 121 8.65 -8.86 -5.96
N TYR A 122 9.40 -9.21 -7.00
CA TYR A 122 10.80 -8.78 -7.12
C TYR A 122 10.95 -7.27 -7.31
N PHE A 123 10.03 -6.62 -8.01
CA PHE A 123 10.04 -5.17 -8.16
C PHE A 123 9.80 -4.46 -6.81
N VAL A 124 8.79 -4.91 -6.05
CA VAL A 124 8.51 -4.37 -4.70
C VAL A 124 9.71 -4.55 -3.77
N LEU A 125 10.30 -5.75 -3.73
CA LEU A 125 11.46 -6.04 -2.88
C LEU A 125 12.73 -5.28 -3.29
N HIS A 126 12.86 -4.93 -4.57
CA HIS A 126 13.95 -4.10 -5.06
C HIS A 126 13.86 -2.67 -4.54
N LYS A 127 12.65 -2.08 -4.56
CA LYS A 127 12.39 -0.72 -4.07
C LYS A 127 12.39 -0.65 -2.54
N LEU A 128 11.77 -1.62 -1.88
CA LEU A 128 11.62 -1.69 -0.42
C LEU A 128 12.48 -2.81 0.20
N LYS A 129 13.79 -2.55 0.25
CA LYS A 129 14.81 -3.53 0.65
C LYS A 129 14.72 -4.02 2.10
N ASN A 130 13.93 -3.40 2.97
CA ASN A 130 13.80 -3.81 4.37
C ASN A 130 12.59 -4.72 4.66
N LEU A 131 11.74 -4.99 3.64
CA LEU A 131 10.56 -5.83 3.82
C LEU A 131 10.93 -7.25 4.26
N LYS A 132 10.19 -7.73 5.27
CA LYS A 132 10.19 -9.11 5.78
C LYS A 132 8.98 -9.90 5.31
N PHE A 133 7.87 -9.21 5.04
CA PHE A 133 6.63 -9.80 4.53
C PHE A 133 6.03 -8.90 3.45
N LEU A 134 5.53 -9.53 2.39
CA LEU A 134 4.75 -8.87 1.35
C LEU A 134 3.53 -9.74 1.06
N ASP A 135 2.34 -9.15 1.14
CA ASP A 135 1.04 -9.77 0.87
C ASP A 135 0.86 -11.08 1.66
N ALA A 136 1.07 -11.02 2.98
CA ALA A 136 1.07 -12.16 3.91
C ALA A 136 2.13 -13.26 3.66
N ARG A 137 2.98 -13.15 2.63
CA ARG A 137 4.06 -14.10 2.33
C ARG A 137 5.41 -13.59 2.84
N GLN A 138 6.09 -14.41 3.64
CA GLN A 138 7.44 -14.10 4.13
C GLN A 138 8.43 -13.95 2.96
N VAL A 139 9.31 -12.95 3.06
CA VAL A 139 10.38 -12.71 2.09
C VAL A 139 11.55 -13.62 2.41
N THR A 140 11.91 -14.47 1.45
CA THR A 140 13.03 -15.38 1.56
C THR A 140 14.34 -14.70 1.14
N ARG A 141 15.47 -15.27 1.55
CA ARG A 141 16.80 -14.81 1.13
C ARG A 141 16.98 -14.87 -0.40
N LYS A 142 16.50 -15.96 -1.02
CA LYS A 142 16.59 -16.14 -2.47
C LYS A 142 15.85 -15.03 -3.22
N GLU A 143 14.63 -14.71 -2.81
CA GLU A 143 13.86 -13.63 -3.43
C GLU A 143 14.54 -12.27 -3.31
N ARG A 144 15.19 -12.02 -2.17
CA ARG A 144 15.96 -10.79 -1.94
C ARG A 144 17.18 -10.69 -2.85
N GLU A 145 17.91 -11.79 -3.04
CA GLU A 145 19.05 -11.86 -3.96
C GLU A 145 18.60 -11.65 -5.41
N GLU A 146 17.51 -12.31 -5.84
CA GLU A 146 16.95 -12.12 -7.18
C GLU A 146 16.44 -10.69 -7.43
N ALA A 147 15.71 -10.12 -6.47
CA ALA A 147 15.23 -8.73 -6.54
C ALA A 147 16.39 -7.72 -6.62
N LEU A 148 17.51 -7.99 -5.95
CA LEU A 148 18.70 -7.14 -6.03
C LEU A 148 19.34 -7.17 -7.42
N VAL A 149 19.39 -8.35 -8.06
CA VAL A 149 20.03 -8.52 -9.38
C VAL A 149 19.11 -8.05 -10.51
N ARG A 150 17.82 -8.38 -10.45
CA ARG A 150 16.90 -8.27 -11.58
C ARG A 150 15.72 -7.33 -11.34
N GLY A 151 15.41 -7.00 -10.09
CA GLY A 151 14.16 -6.34 -9.72
C GLY A 151 13.94 -4.98 -10.39
N ALA A 152 15.00 -4.22 -10.70
CA ALA A 152 14.91 -2.95 -11.44
C ALA A 152 14.26 -3.12 -12.84
N PHE A 153 14.40 -4.30 -13.45
CA PHE A 153 13.86 -4.61 -14.79
C PHE A 153 12.51 -5.33 -14.72
N MET A 154 12.00 -5.62 -13.53
CA MET A 154 10.74 -6.35 -13.31
C MET A 154 9.53 -5.42 -13.21
N LYS A 155 9.67 -4.15 -13.60
CA LYS A 155 8.57 -3.20 -13.64
C LYS A 155 7.47 -3.73 -14.56
N VAL A 156 6.33 -4.06 -13.96
CA VAL A 156 5.15 -4.49 -14.70
C VAL A 156 4.53 -3.25 -15.35
N VAL A 157 4.59 -3.17 -16.68
CA VAL A 157 3.85 -2.18 -17.46
C VAL A 157 2.64 -2.91 -18.04
N LYS A 158 1.45 -2.69 -17.49
CA LYS A 158 0.23 -3.16 -18.15
C LYS A 158 0.08 -2.32 -19.43
N PRO A 159 -0.03 -2.94 -20.62
CA PRO A 159 -0.38 -2.20 -21.83
C PRO A 159 -1.70 -1.47 -21.58
N LYS A 160 -1.78 -0.18 -21.96
CA LYS A 160 -3.08 0.49 -22.01
C LYS A 160 -3.90 -0.28 -23.04
N ASP A 161 -5.09 -0.75 -22.67
CA ASP A 161 -6.02 -1.38 -23.61
C ASP A 161 -6.08 -0.51 -24.86
N ALA A 162 -5.57 -1.05 -25.97
CA ALA A 162 -5.70 -0.39 -27.25
C ALA A 162 -7.20 -0.28 -27.49
N LYS A 163 -7.74 0.94 -27.42
CA LYS A 163 -9.11 1.20 -27.85
C LYS A 163 -9.22 0.61 -29.25
N VAL A 164 -9.93 -0.51 -29.37
CA VAL A 164 -10.36 -1.04 -30.66
C VAL A 164 -11.34 0.00 -31.17
N GLY A 165 -10.82 0.96 -31.92
CA GLY A 165 -11.64 1.85 -32.71
C GLY A 165 -12.25 1.01 -33.82
N LYS A 166 -13.55 0.81 -33.73
CA LYS A 166 -14.49 0.83 -34.85
C LYS A 166 -15.90 1.08 -34.32
#